data_AF-A0A150PUS1-F1
#
_entry.id   AF-A0A150PUS1-F1
#
_cell.length_a   1.000
_cell.length_b   1.000
_cell.length_c   1.000
_cell.angle_alpha   90.00
_cell.angle_beta   90.00
_cell.angle_gamma   90.00
#
_symmetry.space_group_name_H-M   'P 1'
#
loop_
_entity.id
_entity.type
_entity.pdbx_description
1 polymer ?
#
loop_
_entity_poly.entity_id
_entity_poly.type
_entity_poly.pdbx_seq_one_letter_code
_entity_poly.pdbx_strand_id
1 'polypeptide(L)'
;MARTSRKRAVQPGAAAARRGRGAPVGGDEDPPQTEFYGGWVEESAEHLDAELRKLRRLEILELGNELESTLRDTLEDFLPQRVGMCRGWVVDSAGGKQGDDIILYDAARFRALRRLREDRGMDKKERVPAEAVLAYIEVKHTLYVQERVPVKHRGQSLVKACSQVAALKGLRRDAVPLDMIAPRLVLPPGTIQRRPGFPAIRNPWYAAVWALHLRVERHLEHDPAEAVRRRIDAIQRTGTRAEHLPDVIAADTVLMTPAITTSGALEPRPFIAPDTELVFTNGIKALGAAMKHLAWAIDDILLGEIPWRRMLREQLRRAEDERGSVRLELTDPAGDLRSSSRPRD
;
A
#
# COMPACT_ATOMS: atom_id res chain seq x y z
N MET A 1 16.75 64.68 -1.33
CA MET A 1 16.76 65.22 0.04
C MET A 1 16.70 64.05 1.02
N ALA A 2 17.83 63.78 1.68
CA ALA A 2 18.04 62.63 2.55
C ALA A 2 17.41 62.85 3.94
N ARG A 3 16.70 61.84 4.46
CA ARG A 3 16.25 61.79 5.86
C ARG A 3 17.06 60.73 6.61
N THR A 4 18.01 61.21 7.40
CA THR A 4 18.79 60.47 8.39
C THR A 4 17.94 60.16 9.62
N SER A 5 17.75 58.86 9.91
CA SER A 5 17.19 58.37 11.18
C SER A 5 18.33 57.85 12.07
N ARG A 6 18.36 58.32 13.31
CA ARG A 6 19.42 58.15 14.30
C ARG A 6 19.43 56.73 14.89
N LYS A 7 20.62 56.12 14.91
CA LYS A 7 20.96 54.95 15.74
C LYS A 7 20.96 55.33 17.23
N ARG A 8 20.25 54.57 18.06
CA ARG A 8 20.44 54.57 19.53
C ARG A 8 21.36 53.41 19.90
N ALA A 9 22.44 53.75 20.60
CA ALA A 9 23.35 52.81 21.25
C ALA A 9 22.73 52.32 22.56
N VAL A 10 22.84 51.02 22.82
CA VAL A 10 22.54 50.40 24.13
C VAL A 10 23.86 49.92 24.70
N GLN A 11 24.22 50.44 25.87
CA GLN A 11 25.38 49.98 26.65
C GLN A 11 25.05 48.69 27.40
N PRO A 12 26.07 47.83 27.68
CA PRO A 12 25.91 46.58 28.40
C PRO A 12 26.00 46.82 29.92
N GLY A 13 24.99 46.35 30.65
CA GLY A 13 25.01 46.28 32.11
C GLY A 13 25.20 44.84 32.58
N ALA A 14 26.40 44.52 33.06
CA ALA A 14 26.67 43.32 33.84
C ALA A 14 26.46 43.64 35.34
N ALA A 15 25.71 42.80 36.07
CA ALA A 15 26.04 42.41 37.45
C ALA A 15 25.01 41.44 38.08
N ALA A 16 25.59 40.40 38.69
CA ALA A 16 25.21 39.81 39.98
C ALA A 16 23.98 38.88 40.09
N ALA A 17 24.29 37.59 39.94
CA ALA A 17 24.08 36.53 40.94
C ALA A 17 22.97 36.75 41.99
N ARG A 18 21.86 36.02 41.81
CA ARG A 18 21.07 35.48 42.92
C ARG A 18 20.89 33.98 42.73
N ARG A 19 21.55 33.21 43.61
CA ARG A 19 21.26 31.80 43.86
C ARG A 19 19.84 31.70 44.41
N GLY A 20 18.91 31.30 43.55
CA GLY A 20 17.54 30.90 43.89
C GLY A 20 17.44 29.38 43.89
N ARG A 21 16.69 28.86 44.86
CA ARG A 21 16.58 27.47 45.28
C ARG A 21 16.08 26.54 44.17
N GLY A 22 16.47 25.27 44.29
CA GLY A 22 16.23 24.21 43.32
C GLY A 22 14.78 24.11 42.86
N ALA A 23 14.61 24.04 41.54
CA ALA A 23 13.40 23.58 40.92
C ALA A 23 13.25 22.07 41.19
N PRO A 24 12.04 21.58 41.50
CA PRO A 24 11.79 20.16 41.68
C PRO A 24 12.13 19.43 40.38
N VAL A 25 12.99 18.42 40.54
CA VAL A 25 13.32 17.43 39.53
C VAL A 25 12.05 16.61 39.25
N GLY A 26 11.69 16.54 37.97
CA GLY A 26 10.97 15.44 37.34
C GLY A 26 9.79 14.89 38.12
N GLY A 27 8.62 15.50 37.95
CA GLY A 27 7.41 14.69 37.94
C GLY A 27 7.50 13.78 36.71
N ASP A 28 7.40 12.48 36.92
CA ASP A 28 6.98 11.51 35.90
C ASP A 28 5.57 11.95 35.44
N GLU A 29 5.51 12.95 34.57
CA GLU A 29 4.31 13.20 33.79
C GLU A 29 4.20 12.00 32.85
N ASP A 30 3.33 11.06 33.23
CA ASP A 30 2.92 9.98 32.35
C ASP A 30 2.67 10.59 30.97
N PRO A 31 3.30 10.05 29.91
CA PRO A 31 3.14 10.59 28.57
C PRO A 31 1.63 10.67 28.29
N PRO A 32 1.14 11.77 27.69
CA PRO A 32 -0.28 11.99 27.48
C PRO A 32 -0.87 10.74 26.85
N GLN A 33 -1.63 9.98 27.65
CA GLN A 33 -2.30 8.79 27.17
C GLN A 33 -3.34 9.32 26.20
N THR A 34 -3.03 9.22 24.91
CA THR A 34 -4.05 9.42 23.89
C THR A 34 -4.99 8.24 24.01
N GLU A 35 -6.02 8.36 24.87
CA GLU A 35 -7.07 7.36 25.17
C GLU A 35 -7.97 7.04 23.95
N PHE A 36 -7.45 7.18 22.73
CA PHE A 36 -8.20 6.92 21.52
C PHE A 36 -8.49 5.42 21.43
N TYR A 37 -9.77 5.06 21.57
CA TYR A 37 -10.22 3.68 21.73
C TYR A 37 -9.53 2.91 22.87
N GLY A 38 -9.17 3.60 23.96
CA GLY A 38 -8.60 2.96 25.15
C GLY A 38 -7.26 2.26 24.93
N GLY A 39 -6.41 2.76 24.02
CA GLY A 39 -5.09 2.19 23.77
C GLY A 39 -5.06 1.00 22.80
N TRP A 40 -6.22 0.62 22.23
CA TRP A 40 -6.31 -0.48 21.26
C TRP A 40 -5.32 -0.35 20.08
N VAL A 41 -5.07 0.90 19.69
CA VAL A 41 -4.15 1.28 18.62
C VAL A 41 -2.71 0.90 18.97
N GLU A 42 -2.27 1.14 20.20
CA GLU A 42 -0.95 0.80 20.72
C GLU A 42 -0.82 -0.71 20.93
N GLU A 43 -1.82 -1.34 21.55
CA GLU A 43 -1.88 -2.79 21.80
C GLU A 43 -1.75 -3.59 20.49
N SER A 44 -2.48 -3.19 19.44
CA SER A 44 -2.42 -3.83 18.13
C SER A 44 -1.02 -3.73 17.51
N ALA A 45 -0.38 -2.58 17.62
CA ALA A 45 0.99 -2.39 17.12
C ALA A 45 2.01 -3.20 17.93
N GLU A 46 1.80 -3.33 19.25
CA GLU A 46 2.63 -4.15 20.13
C GLU A 46 2.49 -5.63 19.87
N HIS A 47 1.27 -6.10 19.61
CA HIS A 47 1.02 -7.48 19.23
C HIS A 47 1.74 -7.84 17.92
N LEU A 48 1.59 -7.03 16.88
CA LEU A 48 2.33 -7.22 15.62
C LEU A 48 3.85 -7.22 15.85
N ASP A 49 4.36 -6.23 16.59
CA ASP A 49 5.79 -6.16 16.87
C ASP A 49 6.29 -7.36 17.70
N ALA A 50 5.47 -7.89 18.62
CA ALA A 50 5.78 -9.09 19.38
C ALA A 50 5.89 -10.33 18.50
N GLU A 51 4.94 -10.53 17.56
CA GLU A 51 5.00 -11.63 16.59
C GLU A 51 6.23 -11.52 15.69
N LEU A 52 6.49 -10.32 15.17
CA LEU A 52 7.66 -10.07 14.32
C LEU A 52 8.99 -10.18 15.08
N ARG A 53 9.03 -9.83 16.37
CA ARG A 53 10.18 -10.08 17.24
C ARG A 53 10.51 -11.55 17.39
N LYS A 54 9.51 -12.46 17.33
CA LYS A 54 9.79 -13.91 17.32
C LYS A 54 10.60 -14.28 16.08
N LEU A 55 10.26 -13.71 14.91
CA LEU A 55 10.98 -13.93 13.67
C LEU A 55 12.38 -13.30 13.65
N ARG A 56 12.54 -12.08 14.20
CA ARG A 56 13.85 -11.41 14.27
C ARG A 56 14.92 -12.22 15.02
N ARG A 57 14.50 -13.10 15.95
CA ARG A 57 15.40 -13.96 16.74
C ARG A 57 15.85 -15.21 15.99
N LEU A 58 15.18 -15.59 14.92
CA LEU A 58 15.59 -16.70 14.07
C LEU A 58 16.63 -16.16 13.08
N GLU A 59 17.92 -16.21 13.44
CA GLU A 59 19.03 -15.68 12.62
C GLU A 59 19.28 -16.46 11.30
N ILE A 60 18.38 -17.34 10.89
CA ILE A 60 18.57 -18.20 9.71
C ILE A 60 18.14 -17.43 8.46
N LEU A 61 19.12 -17.14 7.60
CA LEU A 61 19.06 -16.33 6.37
C LEU A 61 18.01 -16.74 5.30
N GLU A 62 17.26 -17.83 5.51
CA GLU A 62 16.31 -18.38 4.53
C GLU A 62 14.83 -18.12 4.83
N LEU A 63 14.52 -17.30 5.85
CA LEU A 63 13.15 -17.11 6.37
C LEU A 63 12.20 -16.25 5.50
N GLY A 64 12.44 -16.14 4.18
CA GLY A 64 11.57 -15.34 3.31
C GLY A 64 10.12 -15.81 3.36
N ASN A 65 9.92 -17.12 3.18
CA ASN A 65 8.58 -17.72 3.17
C ASN A 65 7.91 -17.68 4.55
N GLU A 66 8.67 -17.90 5.61
CA GLU A 66 8.21 -17.87 7.00
C GLU A 66 7.81 -16.46 7.41
N LEU A 67 8.61 -15.45 7.05
CA LEU A 67 8.27 -14.05 7.27
C LEU A 67 6.96 -13.69 6.56
N GLU A 68 6.81 -14.05 5.29
CA GLU A 68 5.57 -13.82 4.54
C GLU A 68 4.37 -14.56 5.16
N SER A 69 4.56 -15.81 5.62
CA SER A 69 3.50 -16.60 6.25
C SER A 69 3.06 -16.02 7.59
N THR A 70 4.00 -15.69 8.49
CA THR A 70 3.67 -15.08 9.78
C THR A 70 3.03 -13.72 9.58
N LEU A 71 3.55 -12.89 8.66
CA LEU A 71 2.96 -11.59 8.39
C LEU A 71 1.53 -11.71 7.87
N ARG A 72 1.26 -12.69 6.99
CA ARG A 72 -0.10 -13.01 6.55
C ARG A 72 -0.97 -13.38 7.75
N ASP A 73 -0.54 -14.33 8.58
CA ASP A 73 -1.35 -14.82 9.69
C ASP A 73 -1.68 -13.69 10.66
N THR A 74 -0.68 -12.86 11.01
CA THR A 74 -0.92 -11.67 11.84
C THR A 74 -1.88 -10.69 11.18
N LEU A 75 -1.74 -10.42 9.88
CA LEU A 75 -2.68 -9.54 9.17
C LEU A 75 -4.11 -10.09 9.11
N GLU A 76 -4.29 -11.41 9.14
CA GLU A 76 -5.62 -12.04 9.06
C GLU A 76 -6.43 -11.77 10.34
N ASP A 77 -5.75 -11.63 11.47
CA ASP A 77 -6.36 -11.27 12.75
C ASP A 77 -6.78 -9.78 12.82
N PHE A 78 -6.13 -8.91 12.04
CA PHE A 78 -6.38 -7.46 12.06
C PHE A 78 -7.29 -6.95 10.95
N LEU A 79 -7.27 -7.59 9.78
CA LEU A 79 -7.98 -7.08 8.61
C LEU A 79 -9.44 -7.54 8.57
N PRO A 80 -10.34 -6.78 7.93
CA PRO A 80 -11.73 -7.19 7.78
C PRO A 80 -11.86 -8.57 7.11
N GLN A 81 -12.83 -9.39 7.54
CA GLN A 81 -13.05 -10.75 7.03
C GLN A 81 -13.26 -10.85 5.50
N ARG A 82 -13.63 -9.74 4.84
CA ARG A 82 -13.75 -9.69 3.37
C ARG A 82 -12.39 -9.77 2.67
N VAL A 83 -11.30 -9.52 3.37
CA VAL A 83 -9.95 -9.49 2.81
C VAL A 83 -9.38 -10.90 2.79
N GLY A 84 -9.10 -11.40 1.59
CA GLY A 84 -8.27 -12.59 1.39
C GLY A 84 -6.82 -12.19 1.18
N MET A 85 -5.91 -13.10 1.53
CA MET A 85 -4.48 -12.95 1.31
C MET A 85 -3.89 -14.18 0.66
N CYS A 86 -2.98 -13.98 -0.28
CA CYS A 86 -2.20 -15.04 -0.90
C CYS A 86 -0.86 -14.51 -1.42
N ARG A 87 0.05 -15.43 -1.77
CA ARG A 87 1.23 -15.12 -2.57
C ARG A 87 0.96 -15.34 -4.04
N GLY A 88 1.67 -14.65 -4.92
CA GLY A 88 1.67 -14.95 -6.35
C GLY A 88 1.58 -13.71 -7.23
N TRP A 89 0.76 -13.79 -8.28
CA TRP A 89 0.72 -12.78 -9.33
C TRP A 89 -0.61 -12.08 -9.42
N VAL A 90 -0.56 -10.76 -9.49
CA VAL A 90 -1.66 -9.95 -10.01
C VAL A 90 -1.65 -10.04 -11.52
N VAL A 91 -2.81 -10.32 -12.11
CA VAL A 91 -3.00 -10.50 -13.54
C VAL A 91 -3.97 -9.48 -14.07
N ASP A 92 -3.57 -8.70 -15.08
CA ASP A 92 -4.45 -7.76 -15.74
C ASP A 92 -5.24 -8.37 -16.91
N SER A 93 -6.19 -7.61 -17.44
CA SER A 93 -7.02 -8.03 -18.57
C SER A 93 -6.29 -8.15 -19.92
N ALA A 94 -5.02 -7.72 -20.00
CA ALA A 94 -4.14 -7.91 -21.15
C ALA A 94 -3.20 -9.11 -20.99
N GLY A 95 -3.25 -9.80 -19.85
CA GLY A 95 -2.38 -10.94 -19.53
C GLY A 95 -1.04 -10.55 -18.94
N GLY A 96 -0.83 -9.26 -18.65
CA GLY A 96 0.30 -8.77 -17.85
C GLY A 96 0.26 -9.37 -16.45
N LYS A 97 1.43 -9.67 -15.89
CA LYS A 97 1.57 -10.34 -14.59
C LYS A 97 2.68 -9.71 -13.79
N GLN A 98 2.39 -9.32 -12.55
CA GLN A 98 3.37 -8.77 -11.60
C GLN A 98 3.06 -9.22 -10.18
N GLY A 99 4.04 -9.10 -9.29
CA GLY A 99 3.96 -9.53 -7.90
C GLY A 99 4.64 -10.88 -7.65
N ASP A 100 4.93 -11.13 -6.39
CA ASP A 100 5.37 -12.44 -5.90
C ASP A 100 4.99 -12.65 -4.43
N ASP A 101 5.12 -11.57 -3.66
CA ASP A 101 4.89 -11.50 -2.22
C ASP A 101 3.38 -11.43 -1.89
N ILE A 102 2.97 -10.65 -0.89
CA ILE A 102 1.61 -10.70 -0.35
C ILE A 102 0.65 -9.85 -1.20
N ILE A 103 -0.39 -10.49 -1.73
CA ILE A 103 -1.53 -9.87 -2.41
C ILE A 103 -2.74 -9.93 -1.49
N LEU A 104 -3.34 -8.77 -1.23
CA LEU A 104 -4.61 -8.64 -0.54
C LEU A 104 -5.71 -8.45 -1.58
N TYR A 105 -6.80 -9.19 -1.48
CA TYR A 105 -7.89 -9.16 -2.43
C TYR A 105 -9.25 -9.26 -1.74
N ASP A 106 -10.31 -8.85 -2.44
CA ASP A 106 -11.68 -8.98 -1.92
C ASP A 106 -12.16 -10.44 -2.08
N ALA A 107 -12.03 -11.22 -1.02
CA ALA A 107 -12.40 -12.64 -0.97
C ALA A 107 -13.92 -12.86 -0.94
N ALA A 108 -14.70 -11.85 -0.55
CA ALA A 108 -16.16 -11.92 -0.60
C ALA A 108 -16.67 -11.89 -2.05
N ARG A 109 -15.98 -11.14 -2.92
CA ARG A 109 -16.34 -10.96 -4.34
C ARG A 109 -15.57 -11.88 -5.29
N PHE A 110 -14.32 -12.20 -4.96
CA PHE A 110 -13.45 -13.07 -5.74
C PHE A 110 -12.86 -14.16 -4.84
N ARG A 111 -13.36 -15.39 -4.99
CA ARG A 111 -12.71 -16.55 -4.37
C ARG A 111 -11.56 -17.00 -5.25
N ALA A 112 -10.34 -16.83 -4.77
CA ALA A 112 -9.18 -17.35 -5.47
C ALA A 112 -9.31 -18.86 -5.66
N LEU A 113 -8.94 -19.34 -6.85
CA LEU A 113 -9.22 -20.69 -7.33
C LEU A 113 -8.66 -21.81 -6.42
N ARG A 114 -7.62 -21.52 -5.64
CA ARG A 114 -6.98 -22.52 -4.78
C ARG A 114 -7.52 -22.58 -3.36
N ARG A 115 -8.20 -21.54 -2.85
CA ARG A 115 -9.03 -21.67 -1.63
C ARG A 115 -10.16 -22.71 -1.78
N LEU A 116 -10.46 -23.14 -3.01
CA LEU A 116 -11.38 -24.25 -3.30
C LEU A 116 -10.74 -25.64 -3.10
N ARG A 117 -9.42 -25.73 -2.96
CA ARG A 117 -8.68 -26.96 -2.66
C ARG A 117 -8.23 -26.87 -1.21
N GLU A 118 -8.32 -27.95 -0.45
CA GLU A 118 -7.99 -27.99 1.00
C GLU A 118 -6.51 -27.70 1.33
N ASP A 119 -5.72 -27.28 0.34
CA ASP A 119 -4.31 -26.96 0.45
C ASP A 119 -4.13 -25.46 0.72
N ARG A 120 -4.04 -25.10 2.01
CA ARG A 120 -3.83 -23.72 2.49
C ARG A 120 -2.36 -23.29 2.51
N GLY A 121 -1.44 -24.11 1.98
CA GLY A 121 0.01 -23.83 2.00
C GLY A 121 0.41 -22.60 1.19
N MET A 122 1.36 -21.80 1.70
CA MET A 122 1.93 -20.62 1.05
C MET A 122 2.91 -20.93 -0.09
N ASP A 123 3.22 -22.21 -0.31
CA ASP A 123 4.17 -22.65 -1.35
C ASP A 123 3.60 -22.43 -2.76
N LYS A 124 2.29 -22.21 -2.85
CA LYS A 124 1.54 -22.26 -4.09
C LYS A 124 1.06 -20.88 -4.53
N LYS A 125 1.91 -20.20 -5.30
CA LYS A 125 1.61 -18.91 -5.96
C LYS A 125 0.26 -18.93 -6.71
N GLU A 126 -0.61 -17.99 -6.38
CA GLU A 126 -1.93 -17.79 -6.96
C GLU A 126 -1.94 -16.74 -8.07
N ARG A 127 -3.07 -16.62 -8.77
CA ARG A 127 -3.32 -15.58 -9.76
C ARG A 127 -4.56 -14.81 -9.38
N VAL A 128 -4.41 -13.53 -9.09
CA VAL A 128 -5.49 -12.64 -8.66
C VAL A 128 -5.73 -11.60 -9.77
N PRO A 129 -6.96 -11.44 -10.28
CA PRO A 129 -7.27 -10.38 -11.23
C PRO A 129 -7.01 -8.99 -10.63
N ALA A 130 -6.46 -8.06 -11.41
CA ALA A 130 -6.20 -6.69 -10.98
C ALA A 130 -7.44 -5.99 -10.40
N GLU A 131 -8.63 -6.32 -10.90
CA GLU A 131 -9.90 -5.78 -10.43
C GLU A 131 -10.28 -6.26 -9.02
N ALA A 132 -9.73 -7.38 -8.56
CA ALA A 132 -10.00 -7.95 -7.23
C ALA A 132 -8.99 -7.53 -6.15
N VAL A 133 -7.85 -6.93 -6.54
CA VAL A 133 -6.76 -6.58 -5.61
C VAL A 133 -7.10 -5.35 -4.78
N LEU A 134 -7.01 -5.45 -3.46
CA LEU A 134 -7.10 -4.33 -2.54
C LEU A 134 -5.72 -3.71 -2.31
N ALA A 135 -4.70 -4.54 -2.09
CA ALA A 135 -3.34 -4.08 -1.79
C ALA A 135 -2.28 -5.09 -2.21
N TYR A 136 -1.06 -4.60 -2.36
CA TYR A 136 0.15 -5.41 -2.54
C TYR A 136 1.20 -5.02 -1.50
N ILE A 137 1.88 -5.99 -0.91
CA ILE A 137 2.96 -5.74 0.04
C ILE A 137 4.20 -6.49 -0.43
N GLU A 138 5.22 -5.75 -0.81
CA GLU A 138 6.57 -6.29 -1.03
C GLU A 138 7.24 -6.46 0.34
N VAL A 139 7.57 -7.70 0.70
CA VAL A 139 8.10 -8.05 2.02
C VAL A 139 9.59 -8.35 1.91
N LYS A 140 10.37 -7.69 2.76
CA LYS A 140 11.83 -7.90 2.84
C LYS A 140 12.23 -8.27 4.25
N HIS A 141 13.13 -9.22 4.39
CA HIS A 141 13.76 -9.46 5.69
C HIS A 141 14.61 -8.24 6.09
N THR A 142 15.39 -7.72 5.16
CA THR A 142 16.27 -6.56 5.38
C THR A 142 16.20 -5.66 4.18
N LEU A 143 15.84 -4.40 4.37
CA LEU A 143 15.79 -3.42 3.30
C LEU A 143 17.14 -2.68 3.19
N TYR A 144 17.84 -2.87 2.08
CA TYR A 144 19.11 -2.17 1.81
C TYR A 144 18.86 -0.86 1.06
N VAL A 145 19.17 0.26 1.71
CA VAL A 145 18.96 1.62 1.18
C VAL A 145 20.23 2.20 0.56
N GLN A 146 21.38 1.61 0.87
CA GLN A 146 22.70 1.99 0.39
C GLN A 146 22.77 2.16 -1.14
N GLU A 147 23.62 3.07 -1.62
CA GLU A 147 23.86 3.25 -3.05
C GLU A 147 24.42 1.97 -3.68
N ARG A 148 25.44 1.39 -3.02
CA ARG A 148 26.14 0.18 -3.45
C ARG A 148 25.73 -1.02 -2.60
N VAL A 149 24.73 -1.76 -3.07
CA VAL A 149 24.30 -3.01 -2.44
C VAL A 149 25.11 -4.19 -2.99
N PRO A 150 25.70 -5.06 -2.14
CA PRO A 150 26.38 -6.28 -2.59
C PRO A 150 25.49 -7.12 -3.50
N VAL A 151 26.07 -7.79 -4.50
CA VAL A 151 25.33 -8.55 -5.53
C VAL A 151 24.33 -9.54 -4.89
N LYS A 152 24.77 -10.28 -3.88
CA LYS A 152 23.95 -11.25 -3.13
C LYS A 152 22.75 -10.64 -2.39
N HIS A 153 22.72 -9.32 -2.18
CA HIS A 153 21.64 -8.61 -1.49
C HIS A 153 20.84 -7.68 -2.42
N ARG A 154 21.10 -7.67 -3.73
CA ARG A 154 20.37 -6.79 -4.67
C ARG A 154 18.86 -7.05 -4.67
N GLY A 155 18.44 -8.31 -4.47
CA GLY A 155 17.02 -8.69 -4.33
C GLY A 155 16.33 -8.11 -3.09
N GLN A 156 17.12 -7.62 -2.14
CA GLN A 156 16.69 -7.01 -0.87
C GLN A 156 16.88 -5.48 -0.87
N SER A 157 17.25 -4.90 -2.01
CA SER A 157 17.46 -3.45 -2.12
C SER A 157 16.16 -2.68 -2.25
N LEU A 158 16.13 -1.45 -1.73
CA LEU A 158 15.00 -0.53 -1.90
C LEU A 158 14.69 -0.25 -3.37
N VAL A 159 15.72 -0.13 -4.21
CA VAL A 159 15.54 0.05 -5.67
C VAL A 159 14.76 -1.11 -6.27
N LYS A 160 15.10 -2.35 -5.90
CA LYS A 160 14.42 -3.54 -6.40
C LYS A 160 12.97 -3.59 -5.91
N ALA A 161 12.73 -3.34 -4.62
CA ALA A 161 11.39 -3.29 -4.04
C ALA A 161 10.50 -2.23 -4.72
N CYS A 162 11.00 -0.99 -4.89
CA CYS A 162 10.28 0.06 -5.62
C CYS A 162 10.04 -0.31 -7.07
N SER A 163 10.98 -0.99 -7.75
CA SER A 163 10.76 -1.43 -9.13
C SER A 163 9.65 -2.49 -9.27
N GLN A 164 9.51 -3.38 -8.29
CA GLN A 164 8.44 -4.38 -8.26
C GLN A 164 7.08 -3.73 -8.02
N VAL A 165 7.02 -2.80 -7.07
CA VAL A 165 5.83 -1.98 -6.83
C VAL A 165 5.45 -1.17 -8.06
N ALA A 166 6.41 -0.51 -8.70
CA ALA A 166 6.17 0.27 -9.92
C ALA A 166 5.66 -0.60 -11.07
N ALA A 167 6.23 -1.81 -11.24
CA ALA A 167 5.78 -2.75 -12.25
C ALA A 167 4.32 -3.18 -11.99
N LEU A 168 3.98 -3.49 -10.73
CA LEU A 168 2.62 -3.82 -10.32
C LEU A 168 1.64 -2.67 -10.57
N LYS A 169 1.97 -1.45 -10.13
CA LYS A 169 1.14 -0.26 -10.38
C LYS A 169 1.00 0.07 -11.87
N GLY A 170 1.94 -0.39 -12.70
CA GLY A 170 1.88 -0.31 -14.15
C GLY A 170 0.96 -1.34 -14.84
N LEU A 171 0.40 -2.31 -14.11
CA LEU A 171 -0.60 -3.23 -14.65
C LEU A 171 -1.87 -2.48 -15.05
N ARG A 172 -2.54 -2.97 -16.10
CA ARG A 172 -3.80 -2.38 -16.53
C ARG A 172 -4.89 -2.69 -15.49
N ARG A 173 -5.59 -1.65 -15.05
CA ARG A 173 -6.76 -1.75 -14.18
C ARG A 173 -7.81 -0.75 -14.61
N ASP A 174 -9.04 -1.20 -14.81
CA ASP A 174 -10.13 -0.28 -15.13
C ASP A 174 -10.42 0.61 -13.92
N ALA A 175 -10.40 1.93 -14.14
CA ALA A 175 -10.63 2.92 -13.10
C ALA A 175 -12.11 2.92 -12.65
N VAL A 176 -12.33 2.97 -11.34
CA VAL A 176 -13.64 3.18 -10.73
C VAL A 176 -13.82 4.67 -10.52
N PRO A 177 -14.77 5.31 -11.21
CA PRO A 177 -14.96 6.75 -11.09
C PRO A 177 -15.56 7.11 -9.72
N LEU A 178 -15.37 8.36 -9.27
CA LEU A 178 -15.76 8.79 -7.93
C LEU A 178 -17.26 8.71 -7.66
N ASP A 179 -18.07 8.88 -8.71
CA ASP A 179 -19.53 8.83 -8.72
C ASP A 179 -20.10 7.40 -8.68
N MET A 180 -19.27 6.37 -8.87
CA MET A 180 -19.65 4.98 -8.61
C MET A 180 -19.59 4.72 -7.11
N ILE A 181 -20.75 4.50 -6.48
CA ILE A 181 -20.86 4.19 -5.04
C ILE A 181 -21.00 2.69 -4.77
N ALA A 182 -21.40 1.92 -5.78
CA ALA A 182 -21.36 0.46 -5.80
C ALA A 182 -21.27 -0.02 -7.26
N PRO A 183 -20.86 -1.28 -7.53
CA PRO A 183 -20.89 -1.83 -8.88
C PRO A 183 -22.28 -1.65 -9.51
N ARG A 184 -22.33 -1.02 -10.70
CA ARG A 184 -23.56 -0.68 -11.46
C ARG A 184 -24.44 0.43 -10.86
N LEU A 185 -24.08 0.98 -9.72
CA LEU A 185 -24.78 2.11 -9.11
C LEU A 185 -23.90 3.36 -9.23
N VAL A 186 -24.21 4.17 -10.24
CA VAL A 186 -23.45 5.38 -10.60
C VAL A 186 -24.34 6.60 -10.41
N LEU A 187 -23.85 7.56 -9.65
CA LEU A 187 -24.49 8.87 -9.46
C LEU A 187 -24.24 9.76 -10.69
N PRO A 188 -24.96 10.88 -10.85
CA PRO A 188 -24.64 11.84 -11.89
C PRO A 188 -23.17 12.30 -11.82
N PRO A 189 -22.49 12.49 -12.96
CA PRO A 189 -21.09 12.92 -12.98
C PRO A 189 -20.88 14.21 -12.17
N GLY A 190 -19.82 14.26 -11.37
CA GLY A 190 -19.48 15.41 -10.53
C GLY A 190 -20.24 15.49 -9.19
N THR A 191 -21.15 14.55 -8.90
CA THR A 191 -21.85 14.48 -7.60
C THR A 191 -20.85 14.30 -6.45
N ILE A 192 -19.78 13.55 -6.66
CA ILE A 192 -18.73 13.33 -5.66
C ILE A 192 -17.45 13.99 -6.13
N GLN A 193 -16.94 14.89 -5.30
CA GLN A 193 -15.69 15.60 -5.56
C GLN A 193 -14.51 14.93 -4.85
N ARG A 194 -13.35 15.00 -5.50
CA ARG A 194 -12.07 14.56 -4.94
C ARG A 194 -11.72 15.43 -3.73
N ARG A 195 -11.42 14.79 -2.59
CA ARG A 195 -10.84 15.47 -1.41
C ARG A 195 -9.34 15.74 -1.62
N PRO A 196 -8.76 16.83 -1.08
CA PRO A 196 -7.32 17.05 -1.12
C PRO A 196 -6.55 15.88 -0.49
N GLY A 197 -5.51 15.43 -1.19
CA GLY A 197 -4.69 14.29 -0.78
C GLY A 197 -5.27 12.91 -1.13
N PHE A 198 -6.40 12.83 -1.85
CA PHE A 198 -7.01 11.56 -2.26
C PHE A 198 -6.91 11.34 -3.77
N PRO A 199 -6.90 10.10 -4.28
CA PRO A 199 -6.94 9.83 -5.72
C PRO A 199 -8.24 10.28 -6.39
N ALA A 200 -8.20 10.50 -7.71
CA ALA A 200 -9.39 10.85 -8.51
C ALA A 200 -10.25 9.64 -8.94
N ILE A 201 -9.95 8.47 -8.38
CA ILE A 201 -10.62 7.19 -8.64
C ILE A 201 -10.83 6.48 -7.30
N ARG A 202 -11.79 5.55 -7.24
CA ARG A 202 -12.12 4.81 -6.01
C ARG A 202 -11.31 3.53 -5.80
N ASN A 203 -10.63 3.03 -6.83
CA ASN A 203 -9.78 1.85 -6.76
C ASN A 203 -8.30 2.18 -7.05
N PRO A 204 -7.69 3.14 -6.35
CA PRO A 204 -6.26 3.35 -6.48
C PRO A 204 -5.50 2.06 -6.15
N TRP A 205 -4.33 1.89 -6.74
CA TRP A 205 -3.41 0.86 -6.30
C TRP A 205 -2.83 1.26 -4.95
N TYR A 206 -3.05 0.43 -3.94
CA TYR A 206 -2.26 0.47 -2.73
C TYR A 206 -1.09 -0.51 -2.86
N ALA A 207 0.14 -0.02 -2.71
CA ALA A 207 1.30 -0.88 -2.64
C ALA A 207 2.26 -0.41 -1.54
N ALA A 208 2.82 -1.34 -0.77
CA ALA A 208 3.74 -1.03 0.30
C ALA A 208 5.01 -1.88 0.23
N VAL A 209 6.08 -1.40 0.87
CA VAL A 209 7.32 -2.16 1.13
C VAL A 209 7.49 -2.29 2.62
N TRP A 210 7.43 -3.51 3.13
CA TRP A 210 7.57 -3.80 4.56
C TRP A 210 8.86 -4.57 4.82
N ALA A 211 9.62 -4.16 5.83
CA ALA A 211 10.83 -4.86 6.21
C ALA A 211 11.08 -4.89 7.72
N LEU A 212 11.67 -5.99 8.20
CA LEU A 212 12.03 -6.12 9.62
C LEU A 212 13.24 -5.26 9.97
N HIS A 213 14.21 -5.21 9.07
CA HIS A 213 15.47 -4.52 9.29
C HIS A 213 15.74 -3.50 8.20
N LEU A 214 16.47 -2.46 8.58
CA LEU A 214 16.93 -1.42 7.67
C LEU A 214 18.45 -1.37 7.67
N ARG A 215 19.06 -1.33 6.48
CA ARG A 215 20.51 -1.15 6.31
C ARG A 215 20.78 0.10 5.49
N VAL A 216 21.38 1.07 6.15
CA VAL A 216 21.76 2.37 5.58
C VAL A 216 23.27 2.49 5.46
N GLU A 217 23.74 3.59 4.88
CA GLU A 217 25.17 3.91 4.84
C GLU A 217 25.62 4.38 6.22
N ARG A 218 26.86 4.04 6.61
CA ARG A 218 27.37 4.28 7.97
C ARG A 218 27.21 5.73 8.43
N HIS A 219 27.40 6.68 7.52
CA HIS A 219 27.30 8.11 7.84
C HIS A 219 25.85 8.61 8.02
N LEU A 220 24.84 7.78 7.70
CA LEU A 220 23.41 8.07 7.87
C LEU A 220 22.76 7.17 8.92
N GLU A 221 23.52 6.39 9.69
CA GLU A 221 22.96 5.53 10.76
C GLU A 221 22.22 6.32 11.84
N HIS A 222 22.59 7.59 12.04
CA HIS A 222 21.92 8.49 12.99
C HIS A 222 20.62 9.12 12.44
N ASP A 223 20.40 9.04 11.13
CA ASP A 223 19.19 9.54 10.47
C ASP A 223 18.78 8.61 9.30
N PRO A 224 18.20 7.44 9.62
CA PRO A 224 17.87 6.47 8.60
C PRO A 224 16.70 6.93 7.70
N ALA A 225 15.79 7.77 8.19
CA ALA A 225 14.76 8.41 7.36
C ALA A 225 15.35 9.25 6.22
N GLU A 226 16.39 10.05 6.51
CA GLU A 226 17.11 10.82 5.49
C GLU A 226 17.77 9.91 4.44
N ALA A 227 18.31 8.75 4.85
CA ALA A 227 18.84 7.77 3.92
C ALA A 227 17.76 7.24 2.97
N VAL A 228 16.58 6.90 3.50
CA VAL A 228 15.44 6.44 2.70
C VAL A 228 14.98 7.54 1.75
N ARG A 229 14.84 8.79 2.23
CA ARG A 229 14.46 9.95 1.41
C ARG A 229 15.41 10.15 0.24
N ARG A 230 16.71 10.23 0.48
CA ARG A 230 17.73 10.40 -0.59
C ARG A 230 17.66 9.28 -1.62
N ARG A 231 17.39 8.05 -1.18
CA ARG A 231 17.30 6.91 -2.08
C ARG A 231 16.03 6.95 -2.92
N ILE A 232 14.90 7.37 -2.36
CA ILE A 232 13.65 7.59 -3.11
C ILE A 232 13.83 8.72 -4.13
N ASP A 233 14.43 9.84 -3.74
CA ASP A 233 14.76 10.94 -4.66
C ASP A 233 15.65 10.47 -5.82
N ALA A 234 16.61 9.57 -5.55
CA ALA A 234 17.45 8.97 -6.59
C ALA A 234 16.63 8.06 -7.54
N ILE A 235 15.74 7.22 -6.99
CA ILE A 235 14.87 6.35 -7.79
C ILE A 235 13.95 7.16 -8.70
N GLN A 236 13.38 8.26 -8.22
CA GLN A 236 12.55 9.15 -9.04
C GLN A 236 13.36 9.81 -10.17
N ARG A 237 14.58 10.27 -9.88
CA ARG A 237 15.48 10.84 -10.90
C ARG A 237 15.88 9.84 -12.00
N THR A 238 15.82 8.53 -11.72
CA THR A 238 16.03 7.49 -12.74
C THR A 238 14.80 7.19 -13.60
N GLY A 239 13.67 7.88 -13.37
CA GLY A 239 12.49 7.83 -14.23
C GLY A 239 11.26 7.16 -13.59
N THR A 240 11.34 6.68 -12.35
CA THR A 240 10.16 6.17 -11.64
C THR A 240 9.25 7.33 -11.26
N ARG A 241 8.02 7.32 -11.76
CA ARG A 241 7.02 8.35 -11.43
C ARG A 241 6.58 8.24 -9.97
N ALA A 242 6.20 9.36 -9.37
CA ALA A 242 5.81 9.41 -7.96
C ALA A 242 4.61 8.51 -7.66
N GLU A 243 3.61 8.49 -8.54
CA GLU A 243 2.42 7.63 -8.41
C GLU A 243 2.73 6.13 -8.47
N HIS A 244 3.90 5.75 -8.99
CA HIS A 244 4.37 4.37 -9.07
C HIS A 244 5.28 3.96 -7.91
N LEU A 245 5.58 4.87 -6.98
CA LEU A 245 6.27 4.52 -5.74
C LEU A 245 5.35 3.74 -4.79
N PRO A 246 5.91 3.04 -3.79
CA PRO A 246 5.13 2.50 -2.68
C PRO A 246 4.43 3.63 -1.94
N ASP A 247 3.14 3.44 -1.62
CA ASP A 247 2.38 4.34 -0.75
C ASP A 247 2.95 4.30 0.67
N VAL A 248 3.48 3.16 1.10
CA VAL A 248 4.16 3.05 2.40
C VAL A 248 5.49 2.33 2.26
N ILE A 249 6.52 2.83 2.94
CA ILE A 249 7.72 2.06 3.26
C ILE A 249 7.83 2.01 4.78
N ALA A 250 7.82 0.80 5.33
CA ALA A 250 7.98 0.60 6.76
C ALA A 250 9.12 -0.38 7.00
N ALA A 251 10.21 0.12 7.58
CA ALA A 251 11.41 -0.67 7.82
C ALA A 251 12.06 -0.27 9.14
N ASP A 252 12.10 -1.21 10.07
CA ASP A 252 12.59 -1.00 11.43
C ASP A 252 11.88 0.19 12.12
N THR A 253 12.56 1.32 12.34
CA THR A 253 11.99 2.53 12.96
C THR A 253 11.59 3.62 11.95
N VAL A 254 11.77 3.36 10.65
CA VAL A 254 11.50 4.33 9.58
C VAL A 254 10.16 4.06 8.94
N LEU A 255 9.35 5.11 8.82
CA LEU A 255 8.12 5.12 8.03
C LEU A 255 8.19 6.21 6.97
N MET A 256 7.91 5.83 5.72
CA MET A 256 7.52 6.73 4.65
C MET A 256 6.02 6.63 4.43
N THR A 257 5.31 7.75 4.40
CA THR A 257 3.86 7.82 4.15
C THR A 257 3.51 9.10 3.40
N PRO A 258 2.50 9.09 2.51
CA PRO A 258 1.99 10.32 1.92
C PRO A 258 1.19 11.10 2.95
N ALA A 259 1.25 12.42 2.84
CA ALA A 259 0.53 13.33 3.70
C ALA A 259 0.21 14.63 2.94
N ILE A 260 -0.63 15.45 3.54
CA ILE A 260 -0.78 16.86 3.17
C ILE A 260 -0.53 17.73 4.39
N THR A 261 -0.08 18.97 4.17
CA THR A 261 0.00 19.97 5.23
C THR A 261 -1.28 20.83 5.21
N THR A 262 -2.11 20.69 6.24
CA THR A 262 -3.35 21.48 6.42
C THR A 262 -3.21 22.33 7.68
N SER A 263 -3.34 23.65 7.55
CA SER A 263 -3.27 24.57 8.71
C SER A 263 -1.99 24.42 9.55
N GLY A 264 -0.87 24.06 8.92
CA GLY A 264 0.42 23.83 9.59
C GLY A 264 0.55 22.48 10.30
N ALA A 265 -0.50 21.65 10.28
CA ALA A 265 -0.45 20.27 10.76
C ALA A 265 -0.26 19.30 9.60
N LEU A 266 0.56 18.28 9.83
CA LEU A 266 0.75 17.20 8.89
C LEU A 266 -0.38 16.18 9.05
N GLU A 267 -1.11 15.92 7.97
CA GLU A 267 -2.18 14.92 7.95
C GLU A 267 -1.83 13.78 6.98
N PRO A 268 -1.67 12.54 7.47
CA PRO A 268 -1.38 11.40 6.59
C PRO A 268 -2.53 11.18 5.59
N ARG A 269 -2.22 10.50 4.47
CA ARG A 269 -3.19 10.09 3.46
C ARG A 269 -2.92 8.63 3.08
N PRO A 270 -3.93 7.85 2.65
CA PRO A 270 -3.75 6.43 2.39
C PRO A 270 -3.05 6.11 1.06
N PHE A 271 -2.91 7.10 0.18
CA PHE A 271 -2.37 6.92 -1.17
C PHE A 271 -1.51 8.10 -1.58
N ILE A 272 -0.51 7.86 -2.43
CA ILE A 272 0.16 8.94 -3.14
C ILE A 272 -0.81 9.55 -4.16
N ALA A 273 -1.01 10.86 -4.08
CA ALA A 273 -1.86 11.63 -4.99
C ALA A 273 -1.14 12.92 -5.43
N PRO A 274 -1.63 13.64 -6.47
CA PRO A 274 -0.93 14.81 -7.02
C PRO A 274 -0.60 15.95 -6.03
N ASP A 275 -1.35 16.04 -4.93
CA ASP A 275 -1.23 17.06 -3.89
C ASP A 275 -0.68 16.52 -2.56
N THR A 276 -0.24 15.26 -2.52
CA THR A 276 0.45 14.70 -1.35
C THR A 276 1.95 14.92 -1.44
N GLU A 277 2.58 15.14 -0.29
CA GLU A 277 4.02 15.05 -0.12
C GLU A 277 4.40 13.73 0.57
N LEU A 278 5.62 13.24 0.33
CA LEU A 278 6.15 12.07 1.03
C LEU A 278 6.82 12.51 2.32
N VAL A 279 6.36 11.98 3.43
CA VAL A 279 6.90 12.25 4.76
C VAL A 279 7.68 11.05 5.24
N PHE A 280 8.87 11.32 5.80
CA PHE A 280 9.77 10.32 6.34
C PHE A 280 9.94 10.58 7.83
N THR A 281 9.63 9.59 8.66
CA THR A 281 9.73 9.69 10.12
C THR A 281 10.67 8.62 10.68
N ASN A 282 11.32 8.96 11.79
CA ASN A 282 12.17 8.07 12.57
C ASN A 282 11.52 7.79 13.93
N GLY A 283 11.97 6.71 14.60
CA GLY A 283 11.67 6.47 16.01
C GLY A 283 10.25 5.96 16.29
N ILE A 284 9.53 5.51 15.28
CA ILE A 284 8.18 4.97 15.44
C ILE A 284 8.17 3.44 15.25
N LYS A 285 7.12 2.78 15.77
CA LYS A 285 6.82 1.36 15.44
C LYS A 285 6.30 1.27 14.00
N ALA A 286 7.21 1.35 13.02
CA ALA A 286 6.86 1.62 11.62
C ALA A 286 5.90 0.58 11.01
N LEU A 287 6.09 -0.71 11.29
CA LEU A 287 5.21 -1.76 10.78
C LEU A 287 3.80 -1.70 11.38
N GLY A 288 3.68 -1.37 12.67
CA GLY A 288 2.38 -1.14 13.31
C GLY A 288 1.65 0.07 12.73
N ALA A 289 2.37 1.14 12.42
CA ALA A 289 1.81 2.30 11.72
C ALA A 289 1.38 1.95 10.27
N ALA A 290 2.19 1.17 9.56
CA ALA A 290 1.89 0.73 8.20
C ALA A 290 0.68 -0.21 8.12
N MET A 291 0.48 -1.06 9.12
CA MET A 291 -0.72 -1.90 9.23
C MET A 291 -1.99 -1.06 9.37
N LYS A 292 -1.96 -0.02 10.22
CA LYS A 292 -3.09 0.92 10.38
C LYS A 292 -3.37 1.68 9.08
N HIS A 293 -2.30 2.13 8.43
CA HIS A 293 -2.38 2.80 7.14
C HIS A 293 -3.00 1.89 6.06
N LEU A 294 -2.61 0.61 6.04
CA LEU A 294 -3.19 -0.39 5.15
C LEU A 294 -4.69 -0.61 5.41
N ALA A 295 -5.10 -0.76 6.67
CA ALA A 295 -6.50 -0.92 7.03
C ALA A 295 -7.34 0.29 6.56
N TRP A 296 -6.84 1.50 6.79
CA TRP A 296 -7.47 2.72 6.30
C TRP A 296 -7.60 2.73 4.77
N ALA A 297 -6.52 2.40 4.05
CA ALA A 297 -6.56 2.33 2.60
C ALA A 297 -7.59 1.31 2.09
N ILE A 298 -7.70 0.14 2.74
CA ILE A 298 -8.69 -0.89 2.39
C ILE A 298 -10.12 -0.37 2.53
N ASP A 299 -10.41 0.40 3.58
CA ASP A 299 -11.73 0.98 3.81
C ASP A 299 -12.10 2.05 2.77
N ASP A 300 -11.13 2.81 2.27
CA ASP A 300 -11.35 3.81 1.24
C ASP A 300 -11.42 3.23 -0.19
N ILE A 301 -10.99 1.99 -0.42
CA ILE A 301 -11.02 1.34 -1.74
C ILE A 301 -12.40 0.74 -2.05
N LEU A 302 -13.00 1.21 -3.14
CA LEU A 302 -14.13 0.55 -3.81
C LEU A 302 -13.69 -0.08 -5.13
N LEU A 303 -13.73 -1.41 -5.18
CA LEU A 303 -13.36 -2.18 -6.37
C LEU A 303 -14.45 -2.17 -7.45
N GLY A 304 -14.02 -2.11 -8.71
CA GLY A 304 -14.90 -2.19 -9.89
C GLY A 304 -15.42 -3.60 -10.15
N GLU A 305 -16.13 -3.82 -11.25
CA GLU A 305 -16.58 -5.16 -11.62
C GLU A 305 -15.43 -6.06 -12.04
N ILE A 306 -15.46 -7.32 -11.59
CA ILE A 306 -14.65 -8.36 -12.21
C ILE A 306 -15.27 -8.62 -13.59
N PRO A 307 -14.48 -8.65 -14.68
CA PRO A 307 -15.00 -8.71 -16.05
C PRO A 307 -15.49 -10.12 -16.44
N TRP A 308 -16.34 -10.74 -15.61
CA TRP A 308 -16.86 -12.11 -15.77
C TRP A 308 -17.45 -12.35 -17.16
N ARG A 309 -18.21 -11.39 -17.70
CA ARG A 309 -18.79 -11.49 -19.05
C ARG A 309 -17.72 -11.62 -20.13
N ARG A 310 -16.62 -10.87 -20.02
CA ARG A 310 -15.50 -10.93 -20.97
C ARG A 310 -14.73 -12.24 -20.82
N MET A 311 -14.50 -12.68 -19.58
CA MET A 311 -13.85 -13.97 -19.30
C MET A 311 -14.66 -15.15 -19.86
N LEU A 312 -15.98 -15.18 -19.63
CA LEU A 312 -16.88 -16.20 -20.16
C LEU A 312 -16.90 -16.18 -21.69
N ARG A 313 -17.00 -14.99 -22.31
CA ARG A 313 -16.96 -14.85 -23.77
C ARG A 313 -15.69 -15.44 -24.37
N GLU A 314 -14.54 -15.17 -23.76
CA GLU A 314 -13.26 -15.70 -24.22
C GLU A 314 -13.17 -17.23 -24.04
N GLN A 315 -13.72 -17.78 -22.96
CA GLN A 315 -13.80 -19.23 -22.78
C GLN A 315 -14.70 -19.90 -23.82
N LEU A 316 -15.87 -19.31 -24.08
CA LEU A 316 -16.80 -19.81 -25.10
C LEU A 316 -16.17 -19.78 -26.49
N ARG A 317 -15.48 -18.70 -26.84
CA ARG A 317 -14.75 -18.58 -28.11
C ARG A 317 -13.71 -19.68 -28.28
N ARG A 318 -12.91 -19.97 -27.24
CA ARG A 318 -11.93 -21.06 -27.28
C ARG A 318 -12.57 -22.43 -27.43
N ALA A 319 -13.70 -22.67 -26.75
CA ALA A 319 -14.42 -23.92 -26.88
C ALA A 319 -15.01 -24.10 -28.29
N GLU A 320 -15.53 -23.02 -28.90
CA GLU A 320 -15.96 -22.97 -30.30
C GLU A 320 -14.81 -23.33 -31.24
N ASP A 321 -13.63 -22.71 -31.06
CA ASP A 321 -12.44 -22.96 -31.89
C ASP A 321 -11.90 -24.39 -31.75
N GLU A 322 -11.93 -24.96 -30.53
CA GLU A 322 -11.35 -26.29 -30.24
C GLU A 322 -12.27 -27.47 -30.60
N ARG A 323 -13.58 -27.31 -30.45
CA ARG A 323 -14.54 -28.44 -30.51
C ARG A 323 -15.74 -28.22 -31.43
N GLY A 324 -15.90 -27.01 -31.98
CA GLY A 324 -17.14 -26.58 -32.62
C GLY A 324 -18.28 -26.36 -31.61
N SER A 325 -19.22 -25.47 -31.91
CA SER A 325 -20.42 -25.27 -31.08
C SER A 325 -21.65 -25.98 -31.66
N VAL A 326 -22.42 -26.63 -30.79
CA VAL A 326 -23.82 -26.95 -31.06
C VAL A 326 -24.68 -25.81 -30.52
N ARG A 327 -25.44 -25.14 -31.39
CA ARG A 327 -26.35 -24.05 -31.00
C ARG A 327 -27.76 -24.59 -30.89
N LEU A 328 -28.39 -24.37 -29.74
CA LEU A 328 -29.82 -24.60 -29.56
C LEU A 328 -30.53 -23.28 -29.88
N GLU A 329 -31.34 -23.26 -30.94
CA GLU A 329 -32.24 -22.15 -31.18
C GLU A 329 -33.39 -22.24 -30.17
N LEU A 330 -33.46 -21.29 -29.24
CA LEU A 330 -34.60 -21.16 -28.35
C LEU A 330 -35.76 -20.60 -29.19
N THR A 331 -36.66 -21.47 -29.65
CA THR A 331 -37.92 -21.05 -30.25
C THR A 331 -38.79 -20.39 -29.19
N ASP A 332 -39.34 -19.23 -29.52
CA ASP A 332 -40.33 -18.55 -28.68
C ASP A 332 -41.51 -19.52 -28.43
N PRO A 333 -41.91 -19.79 -27.18
CA PRO A 333 -43.07 -20.63 -26.88
C PRO A 333 -44.36 -20.09 -27.53
N ALA A 334 -44.41 -18.82 -27.93
CA ALA A 334 -45.52 -18.25 -28.68
C ALA A 334 -45.64 -18.76 -30.14
N GLY A 335 -44.72 -19.60 -30.63
CA GLY A 335 -44.89 -20.33 -31.89
C GLY A 335 -44.83 -19.45 -33.15
N ASP A 336 -44.37 -18.21 -33.04
CA ASP A 336 -44.18 -17.36 -34.21
C ASP A 336 -42.82 -17.68 -34.83
N LEU A 337 -42.84 -18.61 -35.78
CA LEU A 337 -41.73 -18.90 -36.69
C LEU A 337 -41.42 -17.62 -37.48
N ARG A 338 -40.66 -16.70 -36.88
CA ARG A 338 -39.96 -15.68 -37.64
C ARG A 338 -38.95 -16.40 -38.50
N SER A 339 -39.36 -16.68 -39.74
CA SER A 339 -38.53 -17.23 -40.79
C SER A 339 -37.24 -16.40 -40.84
N SER A 340 -36.14 -17.01 -40.38
CA SER A 340 -34.82 -16.40 -40.48
C SER A 340 -34.42 -16.45 -41.96
N SER A 341 -34.84 -15.44 -42.70
CA SER A 341 -34.24 -15.10 -43.98
C SER A 341 -32.81 -14.68 -43.68
N ARG A 342 -31.88 -15.64 -43.73
CA ARG A 342 -30.46 -15.33 -43.79
C ARG A 342 -30.23 -14.39 -44.97
N PRO A 343 -29.60 -13.21 -44.79
CA PRO A 343 -29.06 -12.49 -45.93
C PRO A 343 -28.01 -13.40 -46.56
N ARG A 344 -28.17 -13.69 -47.86
CA ARG A 344 -27.07 -14.17 -48.69
C ARG A 344 -26.18 -12.96 -48.90
N ASP A 345 -24.96 -13.01 -48.37
CA ASP A 345 -23.76 -12.39 -48.93
C ASP A 345 -22.52 -13.09 -48.34
#